data_AF-K2NY55-F1
#
_entry.id   AF-K2NY55-F1
#
_cell.length_a   1.000
_cell.length_b   1.000
_cell.length_c   1.000
_cell.angle_alpha   90.00
_cell.angle_beta   90.00
_cell.angle_gamma   90.00
#
_symmetry.space_group_name_H-M   'P 1'
#
loop_
_entity.id
_entity.type
_entity.pdbx_description
1 polymer ?
#
loop_
_entity_poly.entity_id
_entity_poly.type
_entity_poly.pdbx_seq_one_letter_code
_entity_poly.pdbx_strand_id
1 'polypeptide(L)'
;MATLTIRNVDEKVRKALRKRAAENDVSMEEEVRRILARSVGPSEENARQEKRRRRLDALRKVGANPVDTFDLKAISDDIWNARTL
;
A
#
# COMPACT_ATOMS: atom_id res chain seq x y z
N MET A 1 -2.88 20.07 -5.38
CA MET A 1 -1.58 20.69 -5.75
C MET A 1 -1.07 21.40 -4.52
N ALA A 2 0.14 21.06 -4.07
CA ALA A 2 0.79 21.73 -2.94
C ALA A 2 2.09 22.36 -3.46
N THR A 3 2.39 23.58 -3.05
CA THR A 3 3.58 24.31 -3.47
C THR A 3 4.58 24.34 -2.31
N LEU A 4 5.81 23.88 -2.57
CA LEU A 4 6.91 23.93 -1.62
C LEU A 4 7.97 24.90 -2.12
N THR A 5 8.31 25.92 -1.32
CA THR A 5 9.41 26.85 -1.63
C THR A 5 10.63 26.50 -0.78
N ILE A 6 11.73 26.13 -1.43
CA ILE A 6 13.01 25.88 -0.77
C ILE A 6 13.90 27.10 -0.98
N ARG A 7 14.25 27.78 0.11
CA ARG A 7 15.14 28.97 0.09
C ARG A 7 16.59 28.55 0.37
N ASN A 8 17.54 29.38 -0.06
CA ASN A 8 18.98 29.20 0.20
C ASN A 8 19.55 27.86 -0.31
N VAL A 9 19.13 27.41 -1.49
CA VAL A 9 19.70 26.23 -2.14
C VAL A 9 21.07 26.58 -2.72
N ASP A 10 22.09 25.78 -2.40
CA ASP A 10 23.42 25.93 -2.98
C ASP A 10 23.34 25.87 -4.53
N GLU A 11 24.00 26.81 -5.20
CA GLU A 11 24.02 26.90 -6.67
C GLU A 11 24.58 25.62 -7.31
N LYS A 12 25.51 24.92 -6.64
CA LYS A 12 26.00 23.61 -7.09
C LYS A 12 24.88 22.57 -7.12
N VAL A 13 24.03 22.55 -6.09
CA VAL A 13 22.87 21.64 -6.00
C VAL A 13 21.86 21.97 -7.09
N ARG A 14 21.57 23.26 -7.31
CA ARG A 14 20.67 23.71 -8.39
C ARG A 14 21.17 23.27 -9.76
N LYS A 15 22.47 23.42 -10.05
CA LYS A 15 23.08 22.96 -11.30
C LYS A 15 23.00 21.44 -11.47
N ALA A 16 23.27 20.69 -10.41
CA ALA A 16 23.17 19.23 -10.42
C ALA A 16 21.74 18.74 -10.67
N LEU A 17 20.73 19.37 -10.05
CA LEU A 17 19.32 19.08 -10.29
C LEU A 17 18.93 19.34 -11.75
N ARG A 18 19.36 20.46 -12.32
CA ARG A 18 19.10 20.78 -13.73
C ARG A 18 19.72 19.76 -14.67
N LYS A 19 20.96 19.33 -14.38
CA LYS A 19 21.64 18.29 -15.17
C LYS A 19 20.87 16.96 -15.10
N ARG A 20 20.50 16.49 -13.91
CA ARG A 20 19.72 15.26 -13.72
C ARG A 20 18.37 15.31 -14.42
N ALA A 21 17.68 16.45 -14.35
CA ALA A 21 16.40 16.62 -15.02
C ALA A 21 16.53 16.47 -16.55
N ALA A 22 17.57 17.05 -17.13
CA ALA A 22 17.89 16.89 -18.55
C ALA A 22 18.27 15.45 -18.92
N GLU A 23 19.03 14.75 -18.07
CA GLU A 23 19.38 13.34 -18.28
C GLU A 23 18.16 12.41 -18.24
N ASN A 24 17.11 12.78 -17.50
CA ASN A 24 15.87 12.01 -17.34
C ASN A 24 14.74 12.50 -18.26
N ASP A 25 14.99 13.44 -19.17
CA ASP A 25 14.00 14.06 -20.07
C ASP A 25 12.75 14.61 -19.35
N VAL A 26 12.95 15.20 -18.16
CA VAL A 26 11.86 15.80 -17.36
C VAL A 26 12.16 17.23 -16.96
N SER A 27 11.12 17.94 -16.51
CA SER A 27 11.31 19.26 -15.91
C SER A 27 12.08 19.15 -14.59
N MET A 28 12.77 20.22 -14.22
CA MET A 28 13.48 20.29 -12.94
C MET A 28 12.53 20.12 -11.74
N GLU A 29 11.29 20.63 -11.84
CA GLU A 29 10.28 20.46 -10.80
C GLU A 29 9.89 18.98 -10.64
N GLU A 30 9.68 18.27 -11.75
CA GLU A 30 9.33 16.85 -11.72
C GLU A 30 10.47 16.01 -11.15
N GLU A 31 11.73 16.31 -11.49
CA GLU A 31 12.87 15.59 -10.90
C GLU A 31 12.97 15.84 -9.39
N VAL A 32 12.78 17.08 -8.93
CA VAL A 32 12.75 17.39 -7.49
C VAL A 32 11.63 16.64 -6.79
N ARG A 33 10.44 16.59 -7.41
CA ARG A 33 9.29 15.83 -6.88
C ARG A 33 9.62 14.35 -6.74
N ARG A 34 10.25 13.74 -7.75
CA ARG A 34 10.69 12.34 -7.72
C ARG A 34 11.75 12.08 -6.65
N ILE A 35 12.73 12.98 -6.52
CA ILE A 35 13.76 12.88 -5.46
C ILE A 35 13.11 12.94 -4.09
N LEU A 36 12.23 13.92 -3.85
CA LEU A 36 11.52 14.03 -2.57
C LEU A 36 10.68 12.78 -2.32
N ALA A 37 9.90 12.31 -3.30
CA ALA A 37 9.09 11.11 -3.16
C ALA A 37 9.92 9.85 -2.84
N ARG A 38 11.12 9.71 -3.42
CA ARG A 38 12.05 8.61 -3.09
C ARG A 38 12.67 8.77 -1.70
N SER A 39 13.03 9.99 -1.31
CA SER A 39 13.70 10.26 -0.04
C SER A 39 12.77 10.24 1.17
N VAL A 40 11.53 10.74 1.01
CA VAL A 40 10.52 10.83 2.09
C VAL A 40 9.50 9.70 2.01
N GLY A 41 9.44 9.00 0.87
CA GLY A 41 8.57 7.84 0.71
C GLY A 41 8.89 6.79 1.76
N PRO A 42 7.93 5.93 2.10
CA PRO A 42 8.22 4.78 2.93
C PRO A 42 9.36 4.03 2.25
N SER A 43 10.47 3.80 2.98
CA SER A 43 11.53 2.87 2.55
C SER A 43 10.86 1.65 1.92
N GLU A 44 11.43 1.04 0.87
CA GLU A 44 10.83 -0.14 0.25
C GLU A 44 10.40 -1.19 1.29
N GLU A 45 11.15 -1.26 2.38
CA GLU A 45 10.84 -2.04 3.57
C GLU A 45 9.53 -1.62 4.25
N ASN A 46 9.33 -0.33 4.54
CA ASN A 46 8.08 0.21 5.08
C ASN A 46 6.89 0.01 4.13
N ALA A 47 7.11 0.17 2.82
CA ALA A 47 6.07 -0.06 1.82
C ALA A 47 5.67 -1.56 1.74
N ARG A 48 6.64 -2.47 1.86
CA ARG A 48 6.41 -3.92 1.96
C ARG A 48 5.70 -4.28 3.27
N GLN A 49 6.10 -3.68 4.39
CA GLN A 49 5.48 -3.89 5.70
C GLN A 49 4.01 -3.42 5.71
N GLU A 50 3.73 -2.25 5.14
CA GLU A 50 2.38 -1.71 5.01
C GLU A 50 1.49 -2.61 4.13
N LYS A 51 2.01 -3.08 2.98
CA LYS A 51 1.30 -4.06 2.13
C LYS A 51 1.04 -5.38 2.86
N ARG A 52 2.02 -5.87 3.63
CA ARG A 52 1.88 -7.09 4.45
C ARG A 52 0.81 -6.90 5.52
N ARG A 53 0.81 -5.76 6.21
CA ARG A 53 -0.18 -5.42 7.24
C ARG A 53 -1.60 -5.35 6.66
N ARG A 54 -1.78 -4.67 5.52
CA ARG A 54 -3.07 -4.65 4.80
C ARG A 54 -3.55 -6.04 4.39
N ARG A 55 -2.64 -6.90 3.92
CA ARG A 55 -2.96 -8.31 3.62
C ARG A 55 -3.40 -9.07 4.87
N LEU A 56 -2.69 -8.93 5.98
CA LEU A 56 -3.04 -9.59 7.24
C LEU A 56 -4.38 -9.10 7.77
N ASP A 57 -4.67 -7.80 7.67
CA ASP A 57 -5.96 -7.24 8.06
C ASP A 57 -7.10 -7.75 7.17
N ALA A 58 -6.86 -7.89 5.87
CA ALA A 58 -7.82 -8.50 4.95
C ALA A 58 -8.09 -9.97 5.29
N LEU A 59 -7.03 -10.75 5.55
CA LEU A 59 -7.16 -12.15 5.98
C LEU A 59 -7.89 -12.27 7.31
N ARG A 60 -7.63 -11.37 8.27
CA ARG A 60 -8.32 -11.35 9.56
C ARG A 60 -9.80 -11.01 9.44
N LYS A 61 -10.18 -10.14 8.50
CA LYS A 61 -11.59 -9.84 8.20
C LYS A 61 -12.31 -11.03 7.58
N VAL A 62 -11.65 -11.78 6.71
CA VAL A 62 -12.22 -12.97 6.06
C VAL A 62 -12.26 -14.17 7.02
N GLY A 63 -11.24 -14.31 7.87
CA GLY A 63 -11.08 -15.42 8.81
C GLY A 63 -11.75 -15.21 10.16
N ALA A 64 -12.76 -14.34 10.25
CA ALA A 64 -13.62 -14.33 11.43
C ALA A 64 -14.29 -15.70 11.53
N ASN A 65 -13.81 -16.52 12.48
CA ASN A 65 -14.39 -17.82 12.81
C ASN A 65 -15.91 -17.66 12.98
N PRO A 66 -16.74 -18.55 12.42
CA PRO A 66 -18.16 -18.55 12.72
C PRO A 66 -18.32 -18.58 14.25
N VAL A 67 -18.99 -17.55 14.77
CA VAL A 67 -19.18 -17.30 16.21
C VAL A 67 -20.15 -18.32 16.81
N ASP A 68 -20.97 -18.94 15.96
CA ASP A 68 -21.85 -20.02 16.33
C ASP A 68 -21.22 -21.38 16.00
N THR A 69 -21.40 -22.32 16.93
CA THR A 69 -21.06 -23.73 16.77
C THR A 69 -21.74 -24.24 15.49
N PHE A 70 -20.95 -24.43 14.42
CA PHE A 70 -21.43 -25.04 13.19
C PHE A 70 -21.75 -26.52 13.49
N ASP A 71 -22.97 -26.80 13.94
CA ASP A 71 -23.40 -28.16 14.25
C ASP A 71 -23.70 -28.91 12.96
N LEU A 72 -22.63 -29.46 12.39
CA LEU A 72 -22.64 -30.31 11.21
C LEU A 72 -23.63 -31.46 11.34
N LYS A 73 -23.88 -31.96 12.56
CA LYS A 73 -24.75 -33.10 12.78
C LYS A 73 -26.21 -32.73 12.61
N ALA A 74 -26.64 -31.61 13.17
CA ALA A 74 -28.01 -31.12 13.00
C ALA A 74 -28.35 -30.88 11.52
N ILE A 75 -27.43 -30.28 10.76
CA ILE A 75 -27.59 -30.03 9.31
C ILE A 75 -27.66 -31.35 8.53
N SER A 76 -26.79 -32.31 8.86
CA SER A 76 -26.78 -33.63 8.23
C SER A 76 -28.09 -34.37 8.49
N ASP A 77 -28.55 -34.40 9.73
CA ASP A 77 -29.77 -35.11 10.12
C ASP A 77 -30.99 -34.50 9.41
N ASP A 78 -31.09 -33.18 9.28
CA ASP A 78 -32.17 -32.51 8.54
C ASP A 78 -32.20 -32.91 7.05
N ILE A 79 -31.03 -32.98 6.39
CA ILE A 79 -30.92 -33.42 4.99
C ILE A 79 -31.34 -34.88 4.82
N TRP A 80 -30.97 -35.75 5.76
CA TRP A 80 -31.32 -37.17 5.70
C TRP A 80 -32.80 -37.42 6.01
N ASN A 81 -33.41 -36.64 6.91
CA ASN A 81 -34.82 -36.76 7.28
C ASN A 81 -35.77 -36.08 6.29
N ALA A 82 -35.31 -35.05 5.56
CA ALA A 82 -36.09 -34.38 4.52
C ALA A 82 -36.22 -35.19 3.22
N ARG A 83 -35.49 -36.31 3.08
CA ARG A 83 -35.51 -37.17 1.88
C ARG A 83 -36.52 -38.33 1.98
N THR A 84 -37.32 -38.37 3.04
CA THR A 84 -38.29 -39.45 3.32
C THR A 84 -39.76 -39.09 3.10
N LEU A 85 -40.07 -38.10 2.25
CA LEU A 85 -41.42 -37.88 1.71
C LEU A 85 -41.39 -37.80 0.18
#